data_AF-A0A0L0DD61-F1
#
_entry.id   AF-A0A0L0DD61-F1
#
_cell.length_a   1.000
_cell.length_b   1.000
_cell.length_c   1.000
_cell.angle_alpha   90.00
_cell.angle_beta   90.00
_cell.angle_gamma   90.00
#
_symmetry.space_group_name_H-M   'P 1'
#
loop_
_entity.id
_entity.type
_entity.pdbx_description
1 polymer ?
#
loop_
_entity_poly.entity_id
_entity_poly.type
_entity_poly.pdbx_seq_one_letter_code
_entity_poly.pdbx_strand_id
1 'polypeptide(L)'
;MATKQNSIWARAEATAGAIAASPAAAPPVYDSSSDGRGRGNGSSRAAASVREWSRRPQLERKLSTESISSLSSASSLPPMPDGVTVASVVKTYPLPDATDVEPTVWLSCTFSHSRKAVARHIESGFRLFGGTRRVLGTFSWRHNHKVLEFKPLLSLMSSTFHTLTLPARYGALDESLQFTFRTTVSTTSGI
;
A
#
# COMPACT_ATOMS: atom_id res chain seq x y z
N MET A 1 11.10 -25.94 -49.23
CA MET A 1 11.15 -27.19 -48.44
C MET A 1 11.92 -26.89 -47.16
N ALA A 2 11.46 -27.08 -45.93
CA ALA A 2 10.17 -27.51 -45.40
C ALA A 2 10.08 -26.95 -43.96
N THR A 3 8.90 -26.46 -43.62
CA THR A 3 8.43 -26.07 -42.29
C THR A 3 8.61 -27.23 -41.30
N LYS A 4 9.12 -26.97 -40.09
CA LYS A 4 8.92 -27.87 -38.94
C LYS A 4 7.98 -27.24 -37.94
N GLN A 5 6.71 -27.60 -38.10
CA GLN A 5 5.72 -27.67 -37.04
C GLN A 5 6.26 -28.54 -35.90
N ASN A 6 5.98 -28.15 -34.65
CA ASN A 6 5.81 -29.12 -33.60
C ASN A 6 4.61 -28.70 -32.74
N SER A 7 3.55 -29.49 -32.83
CA SER A 7 2.33 -29.43 -32.04
C SER A 7 2.25 -30.67 -31.15
N ILE A 8 1.28 -30.68 -30.23
CA ILE A 8 0.87 -31.76 -29.31
C ILE A 8 1.66 -31.64 -27.99
N TRP A 9 1.05 -31.36 -26.83
CA TRP A 9 0.04 -32.12 -26.07
C TRP A 9 -1.06 -31.18 -25.49
N ALA A 10 -2.35 -31.35 -25.81
CA ALA A 10 -3.33 -32.27 -25.21
C ALA A 10 -4.11 -31.70 -23.99
N ARG A 11 -5.29 -31.13 -24.31
CA ARG A 11 -6.62 -31.33 -23.71
C ARG A 11 -6.69 -31.79 -22.24
N ALA A 12 -7.25 -30.95 -21.38
CA ALA A 12 -7.99 -31.38 -20.18
C ALA A 12 -9.34 -30.66 -20.16
N GLU A 13 -10.40 -31.47 -20.17
CA GLU A 13 -11.80 -31.06 -20.19
C GLU A 13 -12.28 -30.60 -18.80
N ALA A 14 -13.41 -29.91 -18.84
CA ALA A 14 -14.11 -29.31 -17.72
C ALA A 14 -14.49 -30.29 -16.61
N THR A 15 -14.56 -29.78 -15.38
CA THR A 15 -15.50 -30.27 -14.37
C THR A 15 -16.06 -29.08 -13.61
N ALA A 16 -17.35 -28.81 -13.85
CA ALA A 16 -18.16 -27.93 -13.05
C ALA A 16 -18.36 -28.57 -11.66
N GLY A 17 -18.03 -27.82 -10.62
CA GLY A 17 -18.31 -28.19 -9.23
C GLY A 17 -18.83 -26.96 -8.50
N ALA A 18 -20.15 -26.82 -8.45
CA ALA A 18 -20.83 -25.87 -7.61
C ALA A 18 -20.49 -26.16 -6.14
N ILE A 19 -20.03 -25.17 -5.40
CA ILE A 19 -20.01 -25.19 -3.94
C ILE A 19 -20.76 -23.97 -3.41
N ALA A 20 -21.66 -24.28 -2.50
CA ALA A 20 -22.74 -23.46 -2.02
C ALA A 20 -22.29 -22.20 -1.29
N ALA A 21 -23.15 -21.18 -1.36
CA ALA A 21 -23.10 -19.97 -0.56
C ALA A 21 -23.10 -20.32 0.94
N SER A 22 -22.06 -19.87 1.66
CA SER A 22 -22.09 -19.79 3.12
C SER A 22 -23.05 -18.66 3.56
N PRO A 23 -23.99 -18.91 4.48
CA PRO A 23 -24.88 -17.88 4.98
C PRO A 23 -24.15 -16.89 5.90
N ALA A 24 -24.55 -15.62 5.77
CA ALA A 24 -24.09 -14.49 6.56
C ALA A 24 -24.32 -14.71 8.07
N ALA A 25 -23.25 -14.60 8.85
CA ALA A 25 -23.34 -14.49 10.30
C ALA A 25 -23.92 -13.10 10.67
N ALA A 26 -25.08 -13.11 11.34
CA ALA A 26 -25.72 -11.92 11.88
C ALA A 26 -24.87 -11.27 13.00
N PRO A 27 -24.92 -9.94 13.17
CA PRO A 27 -24.27 -9.27 14.29
C PRO A 27 -25.00 -9.55 15.62
N PRO A 28 -24.29 -9.57 16.76
CA PRO A 28 -24.91 -9.75 18.06
C PRO A 28 -25.79 -8.56 18.43
N VAL A 29 -27.01 -8.90 18.88
CA VAL A 29 -28.00 -7.98 19.46
C VAL A 29 -27.46 -7.48 20.81
N TYR A 30 -27.29 -6.17 20.94
CA TYR A 30 -27.06 -5.53 22.23
C TYR A 30 -28.40 -5.38 22.96
N ASP A 31 -28.56 -6.13 24.05
CA ASP A 31 -29.68 -6.01 24.98
C ASP A 31 -29.60 -4.65 25.70
N SER A 32 -30.55 -3.77 25.39
CA SER A 32 -30.69 -2.47 26.04
C SER A 32 -31.67 -2.62 27.20
N SER A 33 -31.17 -3.11 28.34
CA SER A 33 -31.93 -3.14 29.58
C SER A 33 -32.17 -1.71 30.07
N SER A 34 -33.44 -1.31 30.04
CA SER A 34 -33.95 -0.02 30.46
C SER A 34 -34.74 -0.21 31.74
N ASP A 35 -34.10 0.05 32.88
CA ASP A 35 -34.81 0.22 34.15
C ASP A 35 -34.52 1.61 34.71
N GLY A 36 -35.47 2.50 34.44
CA GLY A 36 -35.62 3.76 35.13
C GLY A 36 -36.64 3.62 36.26
N ARG A 37 -36.23 3.99 37.47
CA ARG A 37 -37.01 4.48 38.63
C ARG A 37 -35.96 4.74 39.73
N GLY A 38 -35.77 5.92 40.32
CA GLY A 38 -36.57 7.13 40.42
C GLY A 38 -36.69 7.53 41.91
N ARG A 39 -36.25 8.76 42.23
CA ARG A 39 -36.42 9.53 43.50
C ARG A 39 -35.50 9.12 44.65
N GLY A 40 -34.88 9.99 45.43
CA GLY A 40 -34.91 11.45 45.71
C GLY A 40 -34.05 11.60 47.00
N ASN A 41 -33.66 12.71 47.58
CA ASN A 41 -33.91 14.14 47.46
C ASN A 41 -32.94 14.77 48.50
N GLY A 42 -32.49 16.01 48.29
CA GLY A 42 -32.08 16.88 49.40
C GLY A 42 -30.64 17.40 49.42
N SER A 43 -30.54 18.70 49.08
CA SER A 43 -29.78 19.74 49.80
C SER A 43 -28.24 19.67 49.77
N SER A 44 -27.47 20.72 49.51
CA SER A 44 -27.71 22.17 49.44
C SER A 44 -26.38 22.84 49.00
N ARG A 45 -26.49 24.11 48.53
CA ARG A 45 -25.42 25.14 48.44
C ARG A 45 -24.42 24.98 47.28
N ALA A 46 -24.47 25.81 46.24
CA ALA A 46 -24.23 27.26 46.13
C ALA A 46 -22.83 27.53 45.54
N ALA A 47 -22.86 28.10 44.31
CA ALA A 47 -22.00 29.16 43.77
C ALA A 47 -20.48 29.17 44.04
N ALA A 48 -19.69 29.08 42.97
CA ALA A 48 -18.61 30.03 42.59
C ALA A 48 -17.83 29.46 41.38
N SER A 49 -17.92 30.10 40.20
CA SER A 49 -16.92 31.01 39.61
C SER A 49 -15.65 30.28 39.13
N VAL A 50 -15.49 29.93 37.86
CA VAL A 50 -15.09 30.77 36.70
C VAL A 50 -14.15 31.93 37.07
N ARG A 51 -12.96 31.90 36.45
CA ARG A 51 -11.85 32.90 36.38
C ARG A 51 -10.72 32.71 37.39
N GLU A 52 -9.58 32.19 36.92
CA GLU A 52 -8.26 32.71 37.33
C GLU A 52 -7.20 32.51 36.24
N TRP A 53 -7.39 33.16 35.09
CA TRP A 53 -6.28 33.60 34.24
C TRP A 53 -5.78 34.90 34.86
N SER A 54 -4.64 34.89 35.56
CA SER A 54 -3.69 36.01 35.70
C SER A 54 -2.84 35.84 36.95
N ARG A 55 -1.67 35.22 36.82
CA ARG A 55 -0.50 35.56 37.66
C ARG A 55 0.78 35.44 36.83
N ARG A 56 1.09 36.52 36.10
CA ARG A 56 2.49 36.90 35.82
C ARG A 56 2.85 38.02 36.80
N PRO A 57 3.99 37.90 37.49
CA PRO A 57 4.86 39.04 37.72
C PRO A 57 5.97 39.00 36.67
N GLN A 58 5.98 40.05 35.83
CA GLN A 58 7.15 40.51 35.08
C GLN A 58 8.04 41.31 36.05
N LEU A 59 9.35 41.05 36.03
CA LEU A 59 10.52 41.85 36.41
C LEU A 59 11.62 40.82 36.76
N GLU A 60 12.83 40.78 36.21
CA GLU A 60 13.66 41.83 35.62
C GLU A 60 14.62 41.28 34.56
N ARG A 61 15.03 42.20 33.69
CA ARG A 61 16.04 42.03 32.66
C ARG A 61 17.41 41.75 33.29
N LYS A 62 17.99 40.58 32.99
CA LYS A 62 19.43 40.46 32.81
C LYS A 62 19.68 39.92 31.40
N LEU A 63 20.15 40.80 30.53
CA LEU A 63 20.74 40.40 29.26
C LEU A 63 22.00 39.59 29.56
N SER A 64 21.95 38.29 29.38
CA SER A 64 23.12 37.48 29.08
C SER A 64 23.02 37.11 27.61
N THR A 65 23.78 37.85 26.79
CA THR A 65 24.06 37.56 25.39
C THR A 65 24.99 36.35 25.32
N GLU A 66 24.49 35.15 25.59
CA GLU A 66 25.24 33.92 25.32
C GLU A 66 24.31 32.84 24.75
N SER A 67 24.58 32.51 23.49
CA SER A 67 24.25 31.21 22.85
C SER A 67 22.81 30.97 22.40
N ILE A 68 22.33 31.71 21.39
CA ILE A 68 21.41 31.15 20.39
C ILE A 68 22.23 30.41 19.32
N SER A 69 22.77 29.25 19.70
CA SER A 69 23.40 28.29 18.78
C SER A 69 22.92 26.90 19.11
N SER A 70 21.61 26.65 19.01
CA SER A 70 21.04 25.29 19.05
C SER A 70 19.62 25.27 18.44
N LEU A 71 19.51 25.65 17.17
CA LEU A 71 18.33 25.34 16.33
C LEU A 71 18.70 24.34 15.22
N SER A 72 19.57 23.39 15.54
CA SER A 72 19.92 22.26 14.69
C SER A 72 19.94 20.97 15.52
N SER A 73 18.78 20.60 16.06
CA SER A 73 18.54 19.20 16.41
C SER A 73 17.75 18.57 15.27
N ALA A 74 18.52 17.82 14.48
CA ALA A 74 18.12 17.10 13.29
C ALA A 74 16.81 16.32 13.49
N SER A 75 16.06 16.20 12.41
CA SER A 75 15.11 15.12 12.18
C SER A 75 15.83 13.78 12.40
N SER A 76 15.84 13.31 13.64
CA SER A 76 16.36 11.99 13.99
C SER A 76 15.32 10.98 13.55
N LEU A 77 15.42 10.57 12.29
CA LEU A 77 14.97 9.24 11.90
C LEU A 77 15.62 8.26 12.90
N PRO A 78 14.85 7.36 13.52
CA PRO A 78 15.44 6.37 14.43
C PRO A 78 16.52 5.60 13.65
N PRO A 79 17.70 5.35 14.25
CA PRO A 79 18.71 4.52 13.62
C PRO A 79 18.08 3.16 13.33
N MET A 80 17.99 2.81 12.05
CA MET A 80 17.61 1.46 11.66
C MET A 80 18.61 0.49 12.30
N PRO A 81 18.17 -0.62 12.89
CA PRO A 81 19.10 -1.61 13.42
C PRO A 81 20.03 -2.06 12.28
N ASP A 82 21.34 -1.93 12.53
CA ASP A 82 22.41 -2.42 11.65
C ASP A 82 22.12 -3.87 11.26
N GLY A 83 21.63 -4.07 10.03
CA GLY A 83 21.36 -5.42 9.53
C GLY A 83 20.13 -5.57 8.65
N VAL A 84 19.30 -4.55 8.42
CA VAL A 84 18.30 -4.59 7.35
C VAL A 84 18.97 -4.14 6.05
N THR A 85 19.49 -5.12 5.28
CA THR A 85 19.93 -4.84 3.91
C THR A 85 18.70 -4.42 3.11
N VAL A 86 18.65 -3.15 2.74
CA VAL A 86 17.54 -2.56 1.99
C VAL A 86 17.55 -3.11 0.55
N ALA A 87 16.37 -3.40 -0.01
CA ALA A 87 16.28 -3.90 -1.37
C ALA A 87 16.37 -2.77 -2.39
N SER A 88 16.99 -3.02 -3.53
CA SER A 88 16.94 -2.12 -4.69
C SER A 88 16.32 -2.85 -5.88
N VAL A 89 15.54 -2.13 -6.68
CA VAL A 89 14.94 -2.68 -7.90
C VAL A 89 15.99 -2.68 -9.00
N VAL A 90 16.34 -3.87 -9.51
CA VAL A 90 17.39 -4.04 -10.54
C VAL A 90 16.78 -4.17 -11.93
N LYS A 91 15.56 -4.70 -12.02
CA LYS A 91 14.88 -4.91 -13.30
C LYS A 91 13.37 -4.87 -13.12
N THR A 92 12.68 -4.31 -14.11
CA THR A 92 11.22 -4.36 -14.20
C THR A 92 10.79 -4.99 -15.51
N TYR A 93 9.59 -5.53 -15.51
CA TYR A 93 8.85 -5.83 -16.72
C TYR A 93 7.38 -5.38 -16.53
N PRO A 94 6.79 -4.62 -17.45
CA PRO A 94 7.44 -3.95 -18.59
C PRO A 94 8.60 -3.05 -18.17
N LEU A 95 9.44 -2.70 -19.15
CA LEU A 95 10.48 -1.69 -18.94
C LEU A 95 9.84 -0.31 -18.72
N PRO A 96 10.52 0.62 -18.03
CA PRO A 96 10.10 2.01 -17.98
C PRO A 96 9.89 2.56 -19.39
N ASP A 97 8.78 3.28 -19.56
CA ASP A 97 8.34 3.93 -20.79
C ASP A 97 8.14 2.98 -21.98
N ALA A 98 8.00 1.67 -21.72
CA ALA A 98 7.66 0.69 -22.75
C ALA A 98 6.33 1.05 -23.41
N THR A 99 6.30 1.02 -24.73
CA THR A 99 5.08 1.12 -25.53
C THR A 99 4.63 -0.27 -25.97
N ASP A 100 3.42 -0.35 -26.48
CA ASP A 100 2.89 -1.55 -27.13
C ASP A 100 2.91 -2.80 -26.23
N VAL A 101 2.62 -2.59 -24.95
CA VAL A 101 2.49 -3.68 -23.98
C VAL A 101 1.13 -4.35 -24.12
N GLU A 102 1.08 -5.68 -24.13
CA GLU A 102 -0.21 -6.38 -24.24
C GLU A 102 -1.13 -6.08 -23.03
N PRO A 103 -2.43 -5.85 -23.21
CA PRO A 103 -3.36 -5.62 -22.11
C PRO A 103 -3.44 -6.76 -21.07
N THR A 104 -3.07 -7.98 -21.43
CA THR A 104 -3.07 -9.14 -20.53
C THR A 104 -1.76 -9.29 -19.74
N VAL A 105 -0.84 -8.33 -19.88
CA VAL A 105 0.50 -8.41 -19.30
C VAL A 105 0.50 -8.59 -17.79
N TRP A 106 1.47 -9.37 -17.33
CA TRP A 106 1.87 -9.52 -15.95
C TRP A 106 3.08 -8.62 -15.69
N LEU A 107 3.09 -7.97 -14.54
CA LEU A 107 4.16 -7.07 -14.15
C LEU A 107 5.16 -7.83 -13.27
N SER A 108 6.45 -7.53 -13.41
CA SER A 108 7.47 -8.05 -12.51
C SER A 108 8.45 -6.99 -12.06
N CYS A 109 8.94 -7.14 -10.83
CA CYS A 109 10.03 -6.36 -10.26
C CYS A 109 11.05 -7.33 -9.67
N THR A 110 12.28 -7.26 -10.15
CA THR A 110 13.41 -8.03 -9.65
C THR A 110 14.23 -7.15 -8.71
N PHE A 111 14.46 -7.65 -7.51
CA PHE A 111 15.22 -6.97 -6.47
C PHE A 111 16.63 -7.56 -6.35
N SER A 112 17.61 -6.73 -6.01
CA SER A 112 19.01 -7.14 -5.80
C SER A 112 19.10 -8.20 -4.71
N HIS A 113 18.45 -7.90 -3.59
CA HIS A 113 18.27 -8.75 -2.43
C HIS A 113 16.88 -8.45 -1.89
N SER A 114 16.17 -9.47 -1.41
CA SER A 114 14.88 -9.26 -0.77
C SER A 114 14.71 -10.30 0.31
N ARG A 115 14.13 -9.87 1.42
CA ARG A 115 13.87 -10.71 2.60
C ARG A 115 12.37 -10.94 2.71
N LYS A 116 11.98 -12.14 3.13
CA LYS A 116 10.57 -12.47 3.43
C LYS A 116 9.91 -11.47 4.38
N ALA A 117 10.67 -10.88 5.32
CA ALA A 117 10.19 -9.86 6.25
C ALA A 117 9.75 -8.55 5.57
N VAL A 118 10.36 -8.16 4.45
CA VAL A 118 10.01 -6.92 3.72
C VAL A 118 8.99 -7.15 2.62
N ALA A 119 8.80 -8.40 2.17
CA ALA A 119 7.88 -8.77 1.10
C ALA A 119 6.46 -8.20 1.29
N ARG A 120 5.90 -8.34 2.50
CA ARG A 120 4.56 -7.82 2.82
C ARG A 120 4.49 -6.29 2.74
N HIS A 121 5.55 -5.59 3.13
CA HIS A 121 5.63 -4.13 3.04
C HIS A 121 5.66 -3.68 1.57
N ILE A 122 6.43 -4.36 0.73
CA ILE A 122 6.50 -4.13 -0.72
C ILE A 122 5.12 -4.31 -1.36
N GLU A 123 4.45 -5.44 -1.11
CA GLU A 123 3.09 -5.69 -1.64
C GLU A 123 2.10 -4.61 -1.19
N SER A 124 2.12 -4.25 0.09
CA SER A 124 1.21 -3.23 0.65
C SER A 124 1.45 -1.84 0.07
N GLY A 125 2.67 -1.56 -0.40
CA GLY A 125 3.07 -0.29 -1.02
C GLY A 125 2.80 -0.25 -2.53
N PHE A 126 2.72 -1.40 -3.19
CA PHE A 126 2.57 -1.49 -4.64
C PHE A 126 1.25 -0.88 -5.12
N ARG A 127 1.34 0.03 -6.09
CA ARG A 127 0.19 0.66 -6.74
C ARG A 127 0.39 0.63 -8.25
N LEU A 128 -0.66 0.26 -8.96
CA LEU A 128 -0.74 0.38 -10.42
C LEU A 128 -2.02 1.15 -10.75
N PHE A 129 -1.90 2.17 -11.59
CA PHE A 129 -3.01 2.96 -12.10
C PHE A 129 -3.02 2.92 -13.63
N GLY A 130 -4.20 2.75 -14.23
CA GLY A 130 -4.43 3.05 -15.64
C GLY A 130 -5.24 4.33 -15.71
N GLY A 131 -4.67 5.41 -16.25
CA GLY A 131 -5.25 6.75 -16.10
C GLY A 131 -5.51 7.08 -14.61
N THR A 132 -6.76 7.33 -14.23
CA THR A 132 -7.17 7.65 -12.86
C THR A 132 -7.62 6.45 -12.03
N ARG A 133 -7.72 5.25 -12.63
CA ARG A 133 -8.29 4.06 -11.99
C ARG A 133 -7.20 3.15 -11.47
N ARG A 134 -7.33 2.72 -10.20
CA ARG A 134 -6.43 1.72 -9.62
C ARG A 134 -6.70 0.35 -10.25
N VAL A 135 -5.64 -0.33 -10.67
CA VAL A 135 -5.68 -1.71 -11.16
C VAL A 135 -5.53 -2.66 -9.98
N LEU A 136 -6.47 -3.61 -9.87
CA LEU A 136 -6.42 -4.68 -8.87
C LEU A 136 -5.76 -5.93 -9.46
N GLY A 137 -5.10 -6.71 -8.61
CA GLY A 137 -4.35 -7.89 -9.03
C GLY A 137 -3.91 -8.73 -7.85
N THR A 138 -3.24 -9.83 -8.16
CA THR A 138 -2.66 -10.75 -7.20
C THR A 138 -1.14 -10.70 -7.26
N PHE A 139 -0.48 -10.83 -6.11
CA PHE A 139 0.97 -10.90 -6.02
C PHE A 139 1.45 -12.34 -5.88
N SER A 140 2.62 -12.62 -6.45
CA SER A 140 3.36 -13.86 -6.27
C SER A 140 4.85 -13.56 -6.14
N TRP A 141 5.54 -14.31 -5.27
CA TRP A 141 6.99 -14.19 -5.11
C TRP A 141 7.70 -15.41 -5.68
N ARG A 142 8.78 -15.17 -6.44
CA ARG A 142 9.68 -16.21 -6.94
C ARG A 142 11.12 -15.96 -6.52
N HIS A 143 11.96 -16.98 -6.74
CA HIS A 143 13.41 -16.91 -6.55
C HIS A 143 13.79 -16.42 -5.13
N ASN A 144 13.27 -17.08 -4.10
CA ASN A 144 13.52 -16.72 -2.69
C ASN A 144 13.18 -15.25 -2.38
N HIS A 145 11.99 -14.82 -2.79
CA HIS A 145 11.50 -13.45 -2.66
C HIS A 145 12.27 -12.38 -3.45
N LYS A 146 13.15 -12.74 -4.40
CA LYS A 146 13.84 -11.75 -5.25
C LYS A 146 13.00 -11.21 -6.40
N VAL A 147 11.96 -11.91 -6.82
CA VAL A 147 11.11 -11.48 -7.93
C VAL A 147 9.67 -11.38 -7.45
N LEU A 148 9.11 -10.18 -7.50
CA LEU A 148 7.68 -9.93 -7.29
C LEU A 148 6.99 -9.94 -8.63
N GLU A 149 5.94 -10.74 -8.76
CA GLU A 149 5.05 -10.77 -9.91
C GLU A 149 3.69 -10.23 -9.49
N PHE A 150 3.13 -9.33 -10.29
CA PHE A 150 1.78 -8.82 -10.14
C PHE A 150 0.97 -9.18 -11.37
N LYS A 151 -0.11 -9.96 -11.17
CA LYS A 151 -1.06 -10.32 -12.21
C LYS A 151 -2.34 -9.52 -12.03
N PRO A 152 -2.70 -8.62 -12.97
CA PRO A 152 -3.99 -7.95 -12.95
C PRO A 152 -5.15 -8.95 -12.89
N LEU A 153 -6.21 -8.63 -12.14
CA LEU A 153 -7.43 -9.45 -12.09
C LEU A 153 -8.23 -9.39 -13.40
N LEU A 154 -8.13 -8.26 -14.09
CA LEU A 154 -8.75 -7.98 -15.38
C LEU A 154 -7.70 -7.44 -16.32
N SER A 155 -7.90 -7.61 -17.63
CA SER A 155 -7.05 -7.00 -18.64
C SER A 155 -6.95 -5.49 -18.42
N LEU A 156 -5.75 -4.96 -18.62
CA LEU A 156 -5.45 -3.54 -18.57
C LEU A 156 -6.24 -2.79 -19.64
N MET A 157 -6.49 -1.50 -19.43
CA MET A 157 -7.18 -0.69 -20.43
C MET A 157 -6.27 -0.50 -21.65
N SER A 158 -6.83 -0.63 -22.84
CA SER A 158 -6.05 -0.55 -24.07
C SER A 158 -5.69 0.88 -24.44
N SER A 159 -4.59 1.07 -25.19
CA SER A 159 -4.05 2.37 -25.60
C SER A 159 -3.86 3.37 -24.43
N THR A 160 -3.65 2.87 -23.21
CA THR A 160 -3.67 3.68 -21.99
C THR A 160 -2.30 3.68 -21.32
N PHE A 161 -1.89 4.85 -20.82
CA PHE A 161 -0.73 4.97 -19.95
C PHE A 161 -1.05 4.41 -18.56
N HIS A 162 -0.20 3.49 -18.13
CA HIS A 162 -0.24 2.90 -16.81
C HIS A 162 0.95 3.41 -16.00
N THR A 163 0.71 3.80 -14.76
CA THR A 163 1.73 4.24 -13.82
C THR A 163 1.85 3.23 -12.70
N LEU A 164 3.04 2.68 -12.52
CA LEU A 164 3.40 1.86 -11.38
C LEU A 164 4.11 2.74 -10.36
N THR A 165 3.74 2.59 -9.10
CA THR A 165 4.40 3.24 -7.97
C THR A 165 4.66 2.23 -6.87
N LEU A 166 5.87 2.24 -6.35
CA LEU A 166 6.31 1.41 -5.25
C LEU A 166 7.20 2.24 -4.31
N PRO A 167 6.65 2.74 -3.19
CA PRO A 167 7.34 3.70 -2.35
C PRO A 167 8.38 3.03 -1.44
N ALA A 168 9.49 3.72 -1.18
CA ALA A 168 10.47 3.36 -0.17
C ALA A 168 9.90 3.58 1.24
N ARG A 169 9.11 2.63 1.72
CA ARG A 169 8.52 2.64 3.06
C ARG A 169 9.15 1.58 3.93
N TYR A 170 9.27 1.89 5.23
CA TYR A 170 9.73 0.96 6.26
C TYR A 170 11.11 0.34 5.96
N GLY A 171 11.95 1.07 5.19
CA GLY A 171 13.23 0.61 4.63
C GLY A 171 13.15 -0.72 3.86
N ALA A 172 12.00 -0.98 3.23
CA ALA A 172 11.86 -2.11 2.32
C ALA A 172 12.61 -1.86 1.00
N LEU A 173 12.71 -0.60 0.57
CA LEU A 173 13.43 -0.18 -0.64
C LEU A 173 14.37 0.98 -0.36
N ASP A 174 15.46 1.02 -1.12
CA ASP A 174 16.50 2.04 -1.04
C ASP A 174 15.96 3.37 -1.60
N GLU A 175 15.25 3.26 -2.72
CA GLU A 175 14.56 4.36 -3.38
C GLU A 175 13.13 3.97 -3.77
N SER A 176 12.26 4.97 -3.91
CA SER A 176 10.92 4.75 -4.43
C SER A 176 10.99 4.51 -5.94
N LEU A 177 10.35 3.45 -6.41
CA LEU A 177 10.21 3.18 -7.84
C LEU A 177 8.92 3.82 -8.35
N GLN A 178 9.01 4.59 -9.42
CA GLN A 178 7.87 5.03 -10.20
C GLN A 178 8.22 5.00 -11.68
N PHE A 179 7.38 4.37 -12.50
CA PHE A 179 7.54 4.38 -13.95
C PHE A 179 6.20 4.25 -14.67
N THR A 180 6.19 4.58 -15.95
CA THR A 180 5.02 4.44 -16.81
C THR A 180 5.24 3.44 -17.93
N PHE A 181 4.17 2.88 -18.47
CA PHE A 181 4.19 2.11 -19.71
C PHE A 181 2.84 2.25 -20.42
N ARG A 182 2.79 2.00 -21.73
CA ARG A 182 1.58 2.12 -22.53
C ARG A 182 1.18 0.78 -23.12
N THR A 183 -0.11 0.45 -23.00
CA THR A 183 -0.70 -0.75 -23.58
C THR A 183 -1.04 -0.57 -25.06
N THR A 184 -1.04 -1.67 -25.83
CA THR A 184 -1.51 -1.68 -27.22
C THR A 184 -3.01 -1.40 -27.32
N VAL A 185 -3.46 -1.10 -28.54
CA VAL A 185 -4.88 -1.14 -28.89
C VAL A 185 -5.34 -2.60 -28.91
N SER A 186 -6.48 -2.91 -28.30
CA SER A 186 -7.10 -4.23 -28.45
C SER A 186 -7.58 -4.39 -29.89
N THR A 187 -6.78 -5.07 -30.70
CA THR A 187 -7.30 -5.64 -31.94
C THR A 187 -8.17 -6.83 -31.56
N THR A 188 -9.47 -6.60 -31.41
CA THR A 188 -10.42 -7.71 -31.55
C THR A 188 -10.25 -8.17 -32.99
N SER A 189 -9.58 -9.30 -33.21
CA SER A 189 -9.55 -9.91 -34.54
C SER A 189 -10.98 -10.31 -34.87
N GLY A 190 -11.67 -9.40 -35.56
CA GLY A 190 -12.95 -9.67 -36.21
C GLY A 190 -12.69 -10.71 -37.28
N ILE A 191 -13.33 -11.86 -37.10
CA ILE A 191 -13.51 -12.90 -38.11
C ILE A 191 -14.71 -12.50 -38.96
#